data_AF-R6XI97-F1
#
_entry.id   AF-R6XI97-F1
#
_cell.length_a   1.000
_cell.length_b   1.000
_cell.length_c   1.000
_cell.angle_alpha   90.00
_cell.angle_beta   90.00
_cell.angle_gamma   90.00
#
_symmetry.space_group_name_H-M   'P 1'
#
loop_
_entity.id
_entity.type
_entity.pdbx_description
1 polymer ?
#
loop_
_entity_poly.entity_id
_entity_poly.type
_entity_poly.pdbx_seq_one_letter_code
_entity_poly.pdbx_strand_id
1 'polypeptide(L)'
;MDYFAYFCSMNSKRLAIFTLSLLISNGCLAQEVSEPVAHQYKSYHGDGIDNVLEYVPTAAVFGLKLLGVPAESSWKRRLTVSVVSFGINAAVTYSLKHTIHEMRPDGTDNHSFPSGHTAVAFCGATTLMHEYRKVSPWIGVAGYAVATTVAVDRVRRNRHHWGDVVAGVAIGVASAEAGYWIGDIILGKGKKKKQDVSLSVAPMGMTLVARL
;
A
#
# COMPACT_ATOMS: atom_id res chain seq x y z
N MET A 1 23.77 1.94 -15.51
CA MET A 1 22.69 2.66 -14.82
C MET A 1 22.15 1.71 -13.75
N ASP A 2 22.63 1.81 -12.51
CA ASP A 2 22.18 0.92 -11.44
C ASP A 2 20.79 1.33 -10.97
N TYR A 3 19.77 0.78 -11.63
CA TYR A 3 18.37 0.94 -11.24
C TYR A 3 18.16 0.64 -9.75
N PHE A 4 18.93 -0.31 -9.20
CA PHE A 4 18.92 -0.64 -7.78
C PHE A 4 19.27 0.56 -6.87
N ALA A 5 20.33 1.30 -7.20
CA ALA A 5 20.73 2.49 -6.44
C ALA A 5 19.71 3.63 -6.59
N TYR A 6 19.12 3.78 -7.78
CA TYR A 6 18.06 4.75 -8.03
C TYR A 6 16.80 4.47 -7.20
N PHE A 7 16.33 3.23 -7.19
CA PHE A 7 15.17 2.79 -6.41
C PHE A 7 15.40 2.93 -4.90
N CYS A 8 16.62 2.62 -4.43
CA CYS A 8 16.97 2.76 -3.02
C CYS A 8 17.11 4.24 -2.59
N SER A 9 17.50 5.13 -3.50
CA SER A 9 17.63 6.58 -3.26
C SER A 9 16.28 7.33 -3.29
N MET A 10 15.25 6.75 -3.89
CA MET A 10 13.96 7.41 -4.08
C MET A 10 13.13 7.37 -2.79
N ASN A 11 12.53 8.51 -2.40
CA ASN A 11 11.68 8.54 -1.21
C ASN A 11 10.39 7.71 -1.43
N SER A 12 9.71 7.34 -0.35
CA SER A 12 8.60 6.35 -0.37
C SER A 12 7.41 6.88 -1.16
N LYS A 13 7.19 8.19 -1.12
CA LYS A 13 6.13 8.84 -1.88
C LYS A 13 6.42 8.77 -3.38
N ARG A 14 7.64 9.12 -3.79
CA ARG A 14 8.08 9.05 -5.19
C ARG A 14 8.14 7.62 -5.71
N LEU A 15 8.55 6.67 -4.86
CA LEU A 15 8.56 5.26 -5.19
C LEU A 15 7.14 4.68 -5.31
N ALA A 16 6.26 5.00 -4.38
CA ALA A 16 4.85 4.63 -4.45
C ALA A 16 4.19 5.24 -5.70
N ILE A 17 4.45 6.52 -6.01
CA ILE A 17 3.98 7.17 -7.23
C ILE A 17 4.56 6.49 -8.46
N PHE A 18 5.85 6.17 -8.49
CA PHE A 18 6.47 5.48 -9.63
C PHE A 18 5.88 4.08 -9.84
N THR A 19 5.72 3.29 -8.77
CA THR A 19 5.09 1.96 -8.84
C THR A 19 3.63 2.05 -9.21
N LEU A 20 2.90 3.05 -8.68
CA LEU A 20 1.51 3.31 -9.00
C LEU A 20 1.37 3.76 -10.46
N SER A 21 2.24 4.63 -10.96
CA SER A 21 2.29 5.04 -12.36
C SER A 21 2.66 3.89 -13.29
N LEU A 22 3.61 3.03 -12.89
CA LEU A 22 3.95 1.81 -13.64
C LEU A 22 2.77 0.83 -13.66
N LEU A 23 2.00 0.77 -12.57
CA LEU A 23 0.80 -0.05 -12.47
C LEU A 23 -0.37 0.51 -13.27
N ILE A 24 -0.59 1.82 -13.23
CA ILE A 24 -1.60 2.51 -14.02
C ILE A 24 -1.27 2.41 -15.50
N SER A 25 -0.01 2.55 -15.90
CA SER A 25 0.39 2.41 -17.31
C SER A 25 0.22 0.98 -17.84
N ASN A 26 0.50 -0.06 -17.03
CA ASN A 26 0.21 -1.45 -17.42
C ASN A 26 -1.29 -1.80 -17.29
N GLY A 27 -2.02 -1.18 -16.36
CA GLY A 27 -3.46 -1.37 -16.19
C GLY A 27 -4.31 -0.64 -17.24
N CYS A 28 -3.80 0.48 -17.76
CA CYS A 28 -4.43 1.23 -18.86
C CYS A 28 -4.44 0.42 -20.16
N LEU A 29 -3.47 -0.49 -20.37
CA LEU A 29 -3.49 -1.45 -21.48
C LEU A 29 -4.61 -2.48 -21.34
N ALA A 30 -5.17 -2.69 -20.13
CA ALA A 30 -6.33 -3.55 -19.93
C ALA A 30 -7.67 -2.80 -20.13
N GLN A 31 -7.64 -1.49 -20.40
CA GLN A 31 -8.82 -0.63 -20.54
C GLN A 31 -9.44 -0.66 -21.94
N GLU A 32 -8.80 -1.29 -22.93
CA GLU A 32 -9.20 -1.18 -24.34
C GLU A 32 -10.32 -2.12 -24.83
N VAL A 33 -11.04 -2.83 -23.96
CA VAL A 33 -12.22 -3.62 -24.40
C VAL A 33 -13.44 -3.30 -23.53
N SER A 34 -13.99 -2.11 -23.69
CA SER A 34 -15.38 -1.84 -23.32
C SER A 34 -16.23 -1.80 -24.59
N GLU A 35 -16.73 -2.96 -25.00
CA GLU A 35 -17.80 -3.07 -26.00
C GLU A 35 -19.08 -2.40 -25.48
N PRO A 36 -19.80 -1.61 -26.30
CA PRO A 36 -21.08 -1.04 -25.91
C PRO A 36 -22.17 -2.13 -26.07
N VAL A 37 -22.56 -2.81 -24.98
CA VAL A 37 -23.61 -3.84 -25.07
C VAL A 37 -24.64 -3.69 -23.97
N ALA A 38 -25.90 -3.67 -24.40
CA ALA A 38 -27.13 -3.67 -23.63
C ALA A 38 -27.11 -4.62 -22.42
N HIS A 39 -27.87 -4.27 -21.37
CA HIS A 39 -28.09 -4.99 -20.10
C HIS A 39 -28.01 -6.53 -20.15
N GLN A 40 -26.79 -7.07 -20.23
CA GLN A 40 -26.48 -8.48 -19.99
C GLN A 40 -25.59 -8.54 -18.75
N TYR A 41 -26.18 -8.87 -17.62
CA TYR A 41 -25.45 -9.18 -16.40
C TYR A 41 -24.49 -10.34 -16.67
N LYS A 42 -23.21 -10.14 -16.36
CA LYS A 42 -22.19 -11.19 -16.55
C LYS A 42 -22.23 -12.16 -15.38
N SER A 43 -22.07 -13.45 -15.63
CA SER A 43 -22.06 -14.45 -14.55
C SER A 43 -20.93 -14.16 -13.54
N TYR A 44 -21.29 -14.15 -12.26
CA TYR A 44 -20.33 -14.09 -11.17
C TYR A 44 -19.65 -15.44 -10.98
N HIS A 45 -18.32 -15.46 -10.97
CA HIS A 45 -17.51 -16.68 -10.81
C HIS A 45 -17.09 -16.98 -9.37
N GLY A 46 -17.87 -16.53 -8.38
CA GLY A 46 -17.64 -16.83 -6.95
C GLY A 46 -16.48 -16.07 -6.31
N ASP A 47 -16.41 -16.14 -4.99
CA ASP A 47 -15.29 -15.65 -4.20
C ASP A 47 -14.08 -16.57 -4.43
N GLY A 48 -12.95 -16.03 -4.90
CA GLY A 48 -11.77 -16.82 -5.23
C GLY A 48 -10.59 -16.55 -4.31
N ILE A 49 -9.39 -16.72 -4.86
CA ILE A 49 -8.14 -16.57 -4.09
C ILE A 49 -7.89 -15.12 -3.64
N ASP A 50 -8.60 -14.15 -4.22
CA ASP A 50 -8.58 -12.73 -3.87
C ASP A 50 -8.97 -12.44 -2.42
N ASN A 51 -9.84 -13.24 -1.80
CA ASN A 51 -10.18 -13.13 -0.37
C ASN A 51 -8.98 -13.42 0.55
N VAL A 52 -8.03 -14.25 0.09
CA VAL A 52 -6.81 -14.56 0.85
C VAL A 52 -5.69 -13.60 0.45
N LEU A 53 -5.54 -13.35 -0.84
CA LEU A 53 -4.48 -12.49 -1.37
C LEU A 53 -4.61 -11.04 -0.91
N GLU A 54 -5.80 -10.54 -0.59
CA GLU A 54 -5.95 -9.17 -0.07
C GLU A 54 -5.18 -8.95 1.25
N TYR A 55 -5.07 -9.98 2.09
CA TYR A 55 -4.37 -9.89 3.37
C TYR A 55 -2.89 -10.22 3.26
N VAL A 56 -2.44 -10.81 2.14
CA VAL A 56 -1.04 -11.23 1.97
C VAL A 56 -0.06 -10.07 2.14
N PRO A 57 -0.24 -8.88 1.53
CA PRO A 57 0.67 -7.75 1.76
C PRO A 57 0.74 -7.36 3.23
N THR A 58 -0.39 -7.33 3.93
CA THR A 58 -0.49 -6.99 5.35
C THR A 58 0.15 -8.07 6.23
N ALA A 59 -0.11 -9.35 5.95
CA ALA A 59 0.50 -10.47 6.64
C ALA A 59 2.02 -10.45 6.47
N ALA A 60 2.53 -10.11 5.27
CA ALA A 60 3.95 -9.95 5.01
C ALA A 60 4.56 -8.82 5.85
N VAL A 61 3.84 -7.72 6.10
CA VAL A 61 4.33 -6.63 6.96
C VAL A 61 4.70 -7.14 8.35
N PHE A 62 3.84 -7.96 8.96
CA PHE A 62 4.06 -8.50 10.30
C PHE A 62 4.95 -9.73 10.29
N GLY A 63 4.79 -10.63 9.32
CA GLY A 63 5.56 -11.86 9.18
C GLY A 63 7.05 -11.58 9.02
N LEU A 64 7.44 -10.67 8.12
CA LEU A 64 8.84 -10.29 7.95
C LEU A 64 9.43 -9.71 9.24
N LYS A 65 8.63 -8.95 10.00
CA LYS A 65 9.07 -8.37 11.28
C LYS A 65 9.26 -9.42 12.36
N LEU A 66 8.36 -10.40 12.43
CA LEU A 66 8.46 -11.54 13.35
C LEU A 66 9.67 -12.41 13.03
N LEU A 67 9.99 -12.56 11.74
CA LEU A 67 11.19 -13.26 11.26
C LEU A 67 12.48 -12.46 11.46
N GLY A 68 12.42 -11.29 12.11
CA GLY A 68 13.60 -10.49 12.45
C GLY A 68 14.14 -9.62 11.32
N VAL A 69 13.42 -9.49 10.20
CA VAL A 69 13.81 -8.57 9.12
C VAL A 69 13.73 -7.12 9.67
N PRO A 70 14.79 -6.30 9.50
CA PRO A 70 14.85 -4.97 10.09
C PRO A 70 13.82 -4.03 9.45
N ALA A 71 12.65 -3.92 10.07
CA ALA A 71 11.60 -2.99 9.68
C ALA A 71 11.92 -1.56 10.17
N GLU A 72 11.51 -0.56 9.39
CA GLU A 72 11.75 0.85 9.71
C GLU A 72 11.14 1.33 11.04
N SER A 73 9.95 0.83 11.38
CA SER A 73 9.22 1.27 12.57
C SER A 73 9.43 0.36 13.78
N SER A 74 9.23 0.87 15.00
CA SER A 74 9.11 0.02 16.19
C SER A 74 7.81 -0.79 16.18
N TRP A 75 7.69 -1.83 17.02
CA TRP A 75 6.44 -2.60 17.14
C TRP A 75 5.24 -1.74 17.52
N LYS A 76 5.41 -0.83 18.49
CA LYS A 76 4.37 0.13 18.89
C LYS A 76 3.92 0.99 17.72
N ARG A 77 4.87 1.64 17.02
CA ARG A 77 4.55 2.47 15.85
C ARG A 77 3.91 1.66 14.73
N ARG A 78 4.33 0.41 14.54
CA ARG A 78 3.74 -0.45 13.51
C ARG A 78 2.28 -0.75 13.77
N LEU A 79 1.94 -1.13 14.99
CA LEU A 79 0.57 -1.41 15.37
C LEU A 79 -0.29 -0.15 15.27
N THR A 80 0.18 0.99 15.79
CA THR A 80 -0.56 2.27 15.70
C THR A 80 -0.82 2.68 14.26
N VAL A 81 0.22 2.71 13.42
CA VAL A 81 0.06 3.10 12.01
C VAL A 81 -0.86 2.14 11.27
N SER A 82 -0.77 0.83 11.54
CA SER A 82 -1.65 -0.16 10.90
C SER A 82 -3.11 0.03 11.31
N VAL A 83 -3.39 0.17 12.61
CA VAL A 83 -4.75 0.41 13.11
C VAL A 83 -5.33 1.69 12.51
N VAL A 84 -4.57 2.78 12.47
CA VAL A 84 -5.04 4.04 11.88
C VAL A 84 -5.25 3.90 10.37
N SER A 85 -4.31 3.29 9.65
CA SER A 85 -4.42 3.14 8.19
C SER A 85 -5.61 2.28 7.77
N PHE A 86 -5.77 1.10 8.39
CA PHE A 86 -6.88 0.21 8.10
C PHE A 86 -8.21 0.76 8.63
N GLY A 87 -8.20 1.48 9.74
CA GLY A 87 -9.38 2.18 10.25
C GLY A 87 -9.89 3.24 9.29
N ILE A 88 -9.00 4.09 8.75
CA ILE A 88 -9.35 5.09 7.73
C ILE A 88 -9.84 4.40 6.47
N ASN A 89 -9.14 3.36 6.00
CA ASN A 89 -9.53 2.60 4.82
C ASN A 89 -10.94 2.02 4.97
N ALA A 90 -11.21 1.34 6.09
CA ALA A 90 -12.51 0.75 6.38
C ALA A 90 -13.59 1.82 6.47
N ALA A 91 -13.35 2.93 7.18
CA ALA A 91 -14.30 4.02 7.31
C ALA A 91 -14.66 4.61 5.94
N VAL A 92 -13.66 5.00 5.14
CA VAL A 92 -13.88 5.62 3.82
C VAL A 92 -14.56 4.66 2.85
N THR A 93 -14.07 3.42 2.74
CA THR A 93 -14.67 2.44 1.83
C THR A 93 -16.09 2.09 2.22
N TYR A 94 -16.35 1.85 3.52
CA TYR A 94 -17.69 1.54 4.02
C TYR A 94 -18.65 2.71 3.80
N SER A 95 -18.23 3.94 4.13
CA SER A 95 -19.06 5.12 3.91
C SER A 95 -19.42 5.31 2.45
N LEU A 96 -18.43 5.26 1.54
CA LEU A 96 -18.68 5.44 0.10
C LEU A 96 -19.58 4.34 -0.47
N LYS A 97 -19.44 3.11 0.03
CA LYS A 97 -20.24 1.96 -0.40
C LYS A 97 -21.71 2.03 -0.04
N HIS A 98 -22.04 2.78 1.01
CA HIS A 98 -23.43 3.00 1.43
C HIS A 98 -24.00 4.34 0.96
N THR A 99 -23.19 5.22 0.38
CA THR A 99 -23.66 6.49 -0.19
C THR A 99 -23.77 6.45 -1.70
N ILE A 100 -22.86 5.75 -2.39
CA ILE A 100 -22.83 5.62 -3.85
C ILE A 100 -23.45 4.28 -4.22
N HIS A 101 -24.63 4.35 -4.84
CA HIS A 101 -25.43 3.19 -5.22
C HIS A 101 -25.10 2.76 -6.66
N GLU A 102 -23.97 2.08 -6.85
CA GLU A 102 -23.53 1.58 -8.15
C GLU A 102 -23.84 0.08 -8.29
N MET A 103 -24.60 -0.26 -9.34
CA MET A 103 -24.96 -1.64 -9.69
C MET A 103 -23.71 -2.44 -10.07
N ARG A 104 -23.54 -3.62 -9.48
CA ARG A 104 -22.44 -4.51 -9.84
C ARG A 104 -22.56 -5.04 -11.28
N PRO A 105 -21.44 -5.39 -11.94
CA PRO A 105 -21.47 -5.98 -13.28
C PRO A 105 -22.23 -7.32 -13.36
N ASP A 106 -22.36 -8.02 -12.23
CA ASP A 106 -23.10 -9.27 -12.09
C ASP A 106 -24.58 -9.09 -11.68
N GLY A 107 -25.02 -7.86 -11.42
CA GLY A 107 -26.40 -7.54 -11.04
C GLY A 107 -26.80 -7.99 -9.63
N THR A 108 -25.85 -8.39 -8.78
CA THR A 108 -26.15 -8.96 -7.46
C THR A 108 -26.59 -7.93 -6.42
N ASP A 109 -26.03 -6.72 -6.44
CA ASP A 109 -26.47 -5.60 -5.60
C ASP A 109 -26.01 -4.23 -6.16
N ASN A 110 -26.40 -3.15 -5.45
CA ASN A 110 -26.06 -1.75 -5.74
C ASN A 110 -24.87 -1.22 -4.92
N HIS A 111 -24.01 -2.11 -4.44
CA HIS A 111 -22.86 -1.76 -3.62
C HIS A 111 -21.57 -2.17 -4.35
N SER A 112 -21.37 -1.69 -5.58
CA SER A 112 -20.13 -1.91 -6.34
C SER A 112 -19.01 -0.96 -5.92
N PHE A 113 -19.31 0.32 -5.77
CA PHE A 113 -18.29 1.34 -5.50
C PHE A 113 -17.99 1.52 -4.02
N PRO A 114 -16.74 1.70 -3.58
CA PRO A 114 -15.49 1.31 -4.22
C PRO A 114 -15.13 -0.15 -3.89
N SER A 115 -14.11 -0.70 -4.56
CA SER A 115 -13.62 -2.05 -4.25
C SER A 115 -12.87 -2.12 -2.91
N GLY A 116 -13.54 -2.66 -1.87
CA GLY A 116 -12.96 -2.85 -0.54
C GLY A 116 -11.72 -3.76 -0.52
N HIS A 117 -11.76 -4.89 -1.24
CA HIS A 117 -10.63 -5.83 -1.32
C HIS A 117 -9.40 -5.18 -1.96
N THR A 118 -9.62 -4.41 -3.02
CA THR A 118 -8.54 -3.63 -3.65
C THR A 118 -7.99 -2.61 -2.66
N ALA A 119 -8.84 -1.90 -1.93
CA ALA A 119 -8.40 -0.90 -0.96
C ALA A 119 -7.57 -1.49 0.18
N VAL A 120 -7.99 -2.63 0.75
CA VAL A 120 -7.25 -3.36 1.79
C VAL A 120 -5.89 -3.85 1.26
N ALA A 121 -5.87 -4.49 0.09
CA ALA A 121 -4.64 -5.01 -0.50
C ALA A 121 -3.61 -3.91 -0.78
N PHE A 122 -4.04 -2.78 -1.36
CA PHE A 122 -3.17 -1.65 -1.64
C PHE A 122 -2.73 -0.92 -0.36
N CYS A 123 -3.59 -0.80 0.66
CA CYS A 123 -3.19 -0.27 1.97
C CYS A 123 -2.06 -1.11 2.60
N GLY A 124 -2.19 -2.44 2.54
CA GLY A 124 -1.17 -3.39 2.98
C GLY A 124 0.14 -3.27 2.17
N ALA A 125 0.04 -3.21 0.84
CA ALA A 125 1.19 -3.08 -0.05
C ALA A 125 1.97 -1.77 0.16
N THR A 126 1.26 -0.65 0.31
CA THR A 126 1.86 0.65 0.63
C THR A 126 2.57 0.59 1.99
N THR A 127 1.94 -0.03 2.98
CA THR A 127 2.53 -0.25 4.30
C THR A 127 3.81 -1.08 4.23
N LEU A 128 3.80 -2.17 3.45
CA LEU A 128 4.96 -3.02 3.20
C LEU A 128 6.12 -2.24 2.57
N MET A 129 5.80 -1.39 1.58
CA MET A 129 6.79 -0.52 0.94
C MET A 129 7.42 0.47 1.95
N HIS A 130 6.64 1.09 2.83
CA HIS A 130 7.20 2.01 3.84
C HIS A 130 8.11 1.30 4.84
N GLU A 131 7.80 0.06 5.21
CA GLU A 131 8.56 -0.66 6.24
C GLU A 131 9.84 -1.32 5.74
N TYR A 132 9.83 -1.86 4.51
CA TYR A 132 10.93 -2.72 4.04
C TYR A 132 11.73 -2.17 2.87
N ARG A 133 11.38 -1.00 2.32
CA ARG A 133 12.13 -0.42 1.18
C ARG A 133 13.64 -0.28 1.42
N LYS A 134 14.07 -0.02 2.67
CA LYS A 134 15.50 0.18 3.00
C LYS A 134 16.25 -1.15 3.12
N VAL A 135 15.53 -2.24 3.35
CA VAL A 135 16.06 -3.60 3.29
C VAL A 135 16.13 -4.03 1.84
N SER A 136 15.00 -3.97 1.14
CA SER A 136 14.92 -4.20 -0.29
C SER A 136 13.65 -3.57 -0.85
N PRO A 137 13.75 -2.65 -1.84
CA PRO A 137 12.57 -2.06 -2.48
C PRO A 137 11.71 -3.11 -3.19
N TRP A 138 12.30 -4.25 -3.59
CA TRP A 138 11.61 -5.36 -4.23
C TRP A 138 10.55 -6.02 -3.35
N ILE A 139 10.69 -5.96 -2.03
CA ILE A 139 9.67 -6.47 -1.09
C ILE A 139 8.38 -5.67 -1.25
N GLY A 140 8.48 -4.34 -1.33
CA GLY A 140 7.33 -3.47 -1.58
C GLY A 140 6.75 -3.66 -2.97
N VAL A 141 7.61 -3.81 -4.00
CA VAL A 141 7.16 -4.08 -5.38
C VAL A 141 6.39 -5.40 -5.46
N ALA A 142 6.86 -6.46 -4.79
CA ALA A 142 6.16 -7.73 -4.71
C ALA A 142 4.79 -7.59 -4.03
N GLY A 143 4.71 -6.80 -2.94
CA GLY A 143 3.43 -6.48 -2.30
C GLY A 143 2.44 -5.80 -3.25
N TYR A 144 2.89 -4.83 -4.03
CA TYR A 144 2.05 -4.18 -5.04
C TYR A 144 1.67 -5.12 -6.19
N ALA A 145 2.54 -6.05 -6.59
CA ALA A 145 2.20 -7.06 -7.59
C ALA A 145 1.07 -7.99 -7.12
N VAL A 146 1.11 -8.42 -5.85
CA VAL A 146 0.03 -9.20 -5.23
C VAL A 146 -1.26 -8.39 -5.17
N ALA A 147 -1.20 -7.14 -4.72
CA ALA A 147 -2.37 -6.27 -4.65
C ALA A 147 -3.00 -6.01 -6.03
N THR A 148 -2.18 -5.92 -7.07
CA THR A 148 -2.63 -5.77 -8.46
C THR A 148 -3.31 -7.04 -8.97
N THR A 149 -2.80 -8.21 -8.58
CA THR A 149 -3.46 -9.48 -8.91
C THR A 149 -4.87 -9.51 -8.32
N VAL A 150 -5.06 -9.07 -7.09
CA VAL A 150 -6.39 -8.91 -6.45
C VAL A 150 -7.28 -7.96 -7.24
N ALA A 151 -6.76 -6.78 -7.62
CA ALA A 151 -7.48 -5.77 -8.40
C ALA A 151 -7.99 -6.33 -9.75
N VAL A 152 -7.12 -7.00 -10.50
CA VAL A 152 -7.46 -7.61 -11.79
C VAL A 152 -8.47 -8.74 -11.62
N ASP A 153 -8.30 -9.58 -10.61
CA ASP A 153 -9.18 -10.72 -10.33
C ASP A 153 -10.62 -10.26 -10.04
N ARG A 154 -10.78 -9.15 -9.30
CA ARG A 154 -12.09 -8.54 -9.02
C ARG A 154 -12.83 -8.07 -10.27
N VAL A 155 -12.12 -7.55 -11.27
CA VAL A 155 -12.73 -7.17 -12.56
C VAL A 155 -13.01 -8.41 -13.40
N ARG A 156 -12.05 -9.35 -13.48
CA ARG A 156 -12.19 -10.58 -14.28
C ARG A 156 -13.36 -11.46 -13.84
N ARG A 157 -13.68 -11.49 -12.54
CA ARG A 157 -14.87 -12.19 -12.02
C ARG A 157 -16.16 -11.38 -12.11
N ASN A 158 -16.14 -10.22 -12.77
CA ASN A 158 -17.30 -9.34 -12.94
C ASN A 158 -17.87 -8.82 -11.62
N ARG A 159 -17.04 -8.68 -10.58
CA ARG A 159 -17.50 -8.17 -9.29
C ARG A 159 -17.49 -6.66 -9.17
N HIS A 160 -16.54 -6.04 -9.84
CA HIS A 160 -16.32 -4.61 -9.77
C HIS A 160 -16.02 -4.09 -11.17
N HIS A 161 -16.48 -2.88 -11.46
CA HIS A 161 -16.06 -2.14 -12.63
C HIS A 161 -14.61 -1.69 -12.46
N TRP A 162 -13.92 -1.38 -13.56
CA TRP A 162 -12.56 -0.83 -13.49
C TRP A 162 -12.50 0.46 -12.65
N GLY A 163 -13.55 1.29 -12.69
CA GLY A 163 -13.68 2.51 -11.87
C GLY A 163 -13.66 2.22 -10.37
N ASP A 164 -14.39 1.21 -9.92
CA ASP A 164 -14.42 0.77 -8.50
C ASP A 164 -13.04 0.36 -8.00
N VAL A 165 -12.27 -0.31 -8.88
CA VAL A 165 -10.94 -0.81 -8.58
C VAL A 165 -9.94 0.34 -8.50
N VAL A 166 -9.95 1.27 -9.47
CA VAL A 166 -9.08 2.46 -9.44
C VAL A 166 -9.36 3.32 -8.20
N ALA A 167 -10.64 3.51 -7.84
CA ALA A 167 -11.02 4.19 -6.60
C ALA A 167 -10.52 3.43 -5.36
N GLY A 168 -10.66 2.10 -5.34
CA GLY A 168 -10.13 1.24 -4.29
C GLY A 168 -8.61 1.39 -4.11
N VAL A 169 -7.85 1.39 -5.21
CA VAL A 169 -6.39 1.63 -5.19
C VAL A 169 -6.07 2.98 -4.55
N ALA A 170 -6.73 4.04 -5.01
CA ALA A 170 -6.50 5.39 -4.50
C ALA A 170 -6.80 5.50 -3.00
N ILE A 171 -7.93 4.93 -2.54
CA ILE A 171 -8.32 4.94 -1.13
C ILE A 171 -7.31 4.14 -0.29
N GLY A 172 -6.89 2.96 -0.75
CA GLY A 172 -5.93 2.12 -0.03
C GLY A 172 -4.59 2.82 0.19
N VAL A 173 -4.01 3.37 -0.89
CA VAL A 173 -2.73 4.12 -0.83
C VAL A 173 -2.87 5.36 0.06
N ALA A 174 -3.94 6.14 -0.13
CA ALA A 174 -4.17 7.35 0.65
C ALA A 174 -4.36 7.06 2.14
N SER A 175 -5.07 5.97 2.47
CA SER A 175 -5.31 5.57 3.86
C SER A 175 -4.03 5.16 4.56
N ALA A 176 -3.14 4.42 3.87
CA ALA A 176 -1.82 4.10 4.39
C ALA A 176 -0.99 5.38 4.64
N GLU A 177 -0.88 6.27 3.65
CA GLU A 177 -0.14 7.54 3.80
C GLU A 177 -0.70 8.40 4.95
N ALA A 178 -2.03 8.48 5.07
CA ALA A 178 -2.69 9.18 6.16
C ALA A 178 -2.38 8.54 7.52
N GLY A 179 -2.37 7.21 7.62
CA GLY A 179 -2.01 6.52 8.85
C GLY A 179 -0.54 6.70 9.25
N TYR A 180 0.38 6.77 8.28
CA TYR A 180 1.78 7.13 8.55
C TYR A 180 1.92 8.58 9.01
N TRP A 181 1.18 9.51 8.39
CA TRP A 181 1.17 10.92 8.77
C TRP A 181 0.61 11.13 10.18
N ILE A 182 -0.53 10.52 10.50
CA ILE A 182 -1.13 10.55 11.84
C ILE A 182 -0.24 9.85 12.86
N GLY A 183 0.35 8.70 12.50
CA GLY A 183 1.30 8.00 13.36
C GLY A 183 2.53 8.85 13.71
N ASP A 184 3.02 9.66 12.77
CA ASP A 184 4.09 10.64 13.02
C ASP A 184 3.66 11.75 13.99
N ILE A 185 2.39 12.14 13.98
CA ILE A 185 1.82 13.13 14.92
C ILE A 185 1.70 12.52 16.32
N ILE A 186 1.13 11.31 16.42
CA ILE A 186 0.82 10.66 17.70
C ILE A 186 2.09 10.20 18.42
N LEU A 187 3.02 9.58 17.70
CA LEU A 187 4.20 8.93 18.30
C LEU A 187 5.48 9.74 18.14
N GLY A 188 5.39 10.88 17.46
CA GLY A 188 6.55 11.65 17.01
C GLY A 188 7.30 10.91 15.88
N LYS A 189 7.92 11.68 14.98
CA LYS A 189 8.97 11.12 14.13
C LYS A 189 10.07 10.62 15.07
N GLY A 190 10.27 9.30 15.11
CA GLY A 190 11.41 8.71 15.81
C GLY A 190 12.65 9.49 15.38
N LYS A 191 13.21 10.29 16.30
CA LYS A 191 14.42 11.06 16.03
C LYS A 191 15.43 10.05 15.50
N LYS A 192 15.97 10.28 14.30
CA LYS A 192 17.18 9.58 13.87
C LYS A 192 18.14 9.66 15.04
N LYS A 193 18.63 8.51 15.54
CA LYS A 193 19.64 8.44 16.60
C LYS A 193 20.69 9.50 16.26
N LYS A 194 20.72 10.60 17.02
CA LYS A 194 21.69 11.67 16.82
C LYS A 194 23.01 10.97 17.12
N GLN A 195 23.86 10.77 16.12
CA GLN A 195 25.21 10.32 16.42
C GLN A 195 25.82 11.44 17.25
N ASP A 196 26.06 11.16 18.53
CA ASP A 196 26.72 12.11 19.43
C ASP A 196 28.19 12.17 18.98
N VAL A 197 28.43 13.00 17.97
CA VAL A 197 29.78 13.35 17.53
C VAL A 197 30.33 14.30 18.59
N SER A 198 31.14 13.75 19.49
CA SER A 198 31.86 14.54 20.48
C SER A 198 33.15 15.02 19.82
N LEU A 199 33.25 16.33 19.64
CA LEU A 199 34.47 16.97 19.15
C LEU A 199 35.26 17.48 20.35
N SER A 200 36.41 16.89 20.63
CA SER A 200 37.30 17.34 21.69
C SER A 200 38.53 17.99 21.06
N VAL A 201 38.78 19.25 21.44
CA VAL A 201 39.96 20.01 21.01
C VAL A 201 40.98 19.96 22.15
N ALA A 202 42.14 19.35 21.89
CA ALA A 202 43.27 19.33 22.80
C ALA A 202 44.44 20.16 22.20
N PRO A 203 45.42 20.61 23.01
CA PRO A 203 46.57 21.37 22.51
C PRO A 203 47.38 20.65 21.42
N MET A 204 47.24 19.32 21.31
CA MET A 204 47.94 18.47 20.34
C MET A 204 47.10 18.11 19.09
N GLY A 205 45.84 18.57 19.01
CA GLY A 205 44.97 18.33 17.85
C GLY A 205 43.48 18.17 18.17
N MET A 206 42.68 18.01 17.11
CA MET A 206 41.24 17.72 17.18
C MET A 206 40.99 16.21 17.15
N THR A 207 40.27 15.68 18.14
CA THR A 207 39.80 14.29 18.14
C THR A 207 38.29 14.26 17.97
N LEU A 208 37.82 13.48 17.00
CA LEU A 208 36.40 13.31 16.68
C LEU A 208 36.00 11.89 17.08
N VAL A 209 35.16 11.78 18.11
CA VAL A 209 34.69 10.48 18.60
C VAL A 209 33.23 10.30 18.21
N ALA A 210 32.98 9.34 17.32
CA ALA A 210 31.64 8.85 17.05
C ALA A 210 31.36 7.63 17.95
N ARG A 211 30.42 7.77 18.89
CA ARG A 211 29.89 6.61 19.63
C ARG A 211 28.79 5.97 18.78
N LEU A 212 29.06 4.76 18.28
CA LEU A 212 28.10 3.94 17.52
C LEU A 212 27.08 3.27 18.45
#